data_AF-A0A6P1I9F5-F1
#
_entry.id   AF-A0A6P1I9F5-F1
#
_cell.length_a   1.000
_cell.length_b   1.000
_cell.length_c   1.000
_cell.angle_alpha   90.00
_cell.angle_beta   90.00
_cell.angle_gamma   90.00
#
_symmetry.space_group_name_H-M   'P 1'
#
loop_
_entity.id
_entity.type
_entity.pdbx_description
1 polymer ?
#
loop_
_entity_poly.entity_id
_entity_poly.type
_entity_poly.pdbx_seq_one_letter_code
_entity_poly.pdbx_strand_id
1 'polypeptide(L)' 'MVSLTHDELRQWVAQHAHLDMSRASPEQLAKLEKITAAFEARYVRGLLALPDYRPPVG' A
#
# COMPACT_ATOMS: atom_id res chain seq x y z
N MET A 1 -3.60 13.86 -10.18
CA MET A 1 -3.67 12.40 -9.95
C MET A 1 -2.84 12.16 -8.70
N VAL A 2 -3.46 11.77 -7.59
CA VAL A 2 -2.73 11.53 -6.33
C VAL A 2 -2.06 10.16 -6.48
N SER A 3 -0.79 10.15 -6.86
CA SER A 3 0.03 8.93 -6.78
C SER A 3 0.35 8.74 -5.31
N LEU A 4 -0.42 7.90 -4.60
CA LEU A 4 0.01 7.41 -3.30
C LEU A 4 1.29 6.60 -3.50
N THR A 5 2.35 7.07 -2.90
CA THR A 5 3.63 6.36 -2.80
C THR A 5 3.50 5.19 -1.82
N HIS A 6 4.37 4.19 -1.97
CA HIS A 6 4.43 3.03 -1.07
C HIS A 6 4.49 3.44 0.41
N ASP A 7 5.26 4.49 0.73
CA ASP A 7 5.39 5.01 2.09
C ASP A 7 4.10 5.63 2.63
N GLU A 8 3.35 6.37 1.80
CA GLU A 8 2.04 6.92 2.20
C GLU A 8 1.03 5.80 2.44
N LEU A 9 1.07 4.76 1.61
CA LEU A 9 0.19 3.60 1.74
C LEU A 9 0.53 2.78 3.00
N ARG A 10 1.83 2.62 3.28
CA ARG A 10 2.33 1.98 4.49
C ARG A 10 1.94 2.74 5.76
N GLN A 11 2.07 4.08 5.76
CA GLN A 11 1.64 4.92 6.89
C GLN A 11 0.13 4.84 7.10
N TRP A 12 -0.65 4.85 6.02
CA TRP A 12 -2.10 4.72 6.09
C TRP A 12 -2.53 3.37 6.68
N VAL A 13 -1.92 2.26 6.23
CA VAL A 13 -2.18 0.93 6.81
C VAL A 13 -1.77 0.89 8.29
N ALA A 14 -0.64 1.51 8.66
CA ALA A 14 -0.19 1.54 10.06
C ALA A 14 -1.17 2.29 10.97
N GLN A 15 -1.70 3.43 10.51
CA GLN A 15 -2.74 4.18 11.22
C GLN A 15 -4.01 3.35 11.41
N HIS A 16 -4.48 2.69 10.35
CA HIS A 16 -5.66 1.82 10.41
C HIS A 16 -5.47 0.57 11.27
N ALA A 17 -4.24 0.07 11.36
CA ALA A 17 -3.88 -1.06 12.21
C ALA A 17 -3.59 -0.65 13.66
N HIS A 18 -3.70 0.64 14.00
CA HIS A 18 -3.28 1.20 15.29
C HIS A 18 -1.84 0.80 15.67
N LEU A 19 -0.97 0.68 14.67
CA LEU A 19 0.41 0.24 14.84
C LEU A 19 1.33 1.46 14.96
N ASP A 20 1.99 1.59 16.11
CA ASP A 20 3.10 2.54 16.26
C ASP A 20 4.34 1.98 15.56
N MET A 21 4.66 2.50 14.38
CA MET A 21 5.80 2.07 13.57
C MET A 21 7.15 2.24 14.28
N SER A 22 7.26 3.16 15.24
CA SER A 22 8.50 3.40 16.00
C SER A 22 8.70 2.40 17.14
N ARG A 23 7.65 1.67 17.52
CA ARG A 23 7.67 0.67 18.60
C ARG A 23 7.29 -0.74 18.14
N ALA A 24 6.95 -0.90 16.86
CA ALA A 24 6.53 -2.16 16.29
C ALA A 24 7.66 -3.19 16.30
N SER A 25 7.33 -4.43 16.67
CA SER A 25 8.26 -5.55 16.54
C SER A 25 8.52 -5.86 15.06
N PRO A 26 9.63 -6.54 14.74
CA PRO A 26 9.92 -6.99 13.38
C PRO A 26 8.78 -7.82 12.75
N GLU A 27 8.09 -8.62 13.56
CA GLU A 27 6.94 -9.42 13.12
C GLU A 27 5.72 -8.57 12.78
N GLN A 28 5.46 -7.53 13.59
CA GLN A 28 4.39 -6.57 13.32
C GLN A 28 4.66 -5.75 12.07
N LEU A 29 5.92 -5.34 11.85
CA LEU A 29 6.34 -4.69 10.61
C LEU A 29 6.20 -5.63 9.41
N ALA A 30 6.60 -6.90 9.52
CA ALA A 30 6.43 -7.88 8.45
C ALA A 30 4.94 -8.13 8.12
N LYS A 31 4.06 -8.11 9.13
CA LYS A 31 2.61 -8.20 8.92
C LYS A 31 2.07 -6.95 8.23
N LEU A 32 2.53 -5.77 8.62
CA LEU A 32 2.18 -4.51 7.98
C LEU A 32 2.55 -4.53 6.49
N GLU A 33 3.78 -4.93 6.16
CA GLU A 33 4.26 -5.05 4.78
C GLU A 33 3.40 -5.98 3.93
N LYS A 34 3.00 -7.13 4.47
CA LYS A 34 2.10 -8.06 3.76
C LYS A 34 0.75 -7.43 3.46
N ILE A 35 0.21 -6.64 4.39
CA ILE A 35 -1.07 -5.95 4.19
C ILE A 35 -0.89 -4.84 3.15
N THR A 36 0.15 -4.01 3.27
CA THR A 36 0.48 -2.96 2.30
C THR A 36 0.59 -3.52 0.88
N ALA A 37 1.37 -4.60 0.68
CA ALA A 37 1.53 -5.24 -0.62
C ALA A 37 0.21 -5.80 -1.19
N ALA A 38 -0.68 -6.32 -0.32
CA ALA A 38 -2.00 -6.79 -0.76
C ALA A 38 -2.89 -5.63 -1.23
N PHE A 39 -2.83 -4.48 -0.56
CA PHE A 39 -3.54 -3.27 -0.99
C PHE A 39 -2.99 -2.73 -2.29
N GLU A 40 -1.67 -2.64 -2.45
CA GLU A 40 -1.04 -2.21 -3.69
C GLU A 40 -1.43 -3.10 -4.87
N ALA A 41 -1.37 -4.42 -4.70
CA ALA A 41 -1.76 -5.36 -5.74
C ALA A 41 -3.24 -5.20 -6.13
N ARG A 42 -4.13 -4.96 -5.15
CA ARG A 42 -5.55 -4.71 -5.40
C ARG A 42 -5.77 -3.37 -6.10
N TYR A 43 -5.05 -2.32 -5.71
CA TYR A 43 -5.11 -1.00 -6.31
C TYR A 43 -4.62 -1.04 -7.77
N VAL A 44 -3.48 -1.67 -8.04
CA VAL A 44 -2.95 -1.88 -9.40
C VAL A 44 -3.94 -2.67 -10.25
N ARG A 45 -4.51 -3.77 -9.73
CA ARG A 45 -5.56 -4.51 -10.46
C ARG A 45 -6.79 -3.65 -10.75
N GLY A 46 -7.20 -2.80 -9.81
CA GLY A 46 -8.32 -1.87 -10.00
C GLY A 46 -8.03 -0.86 -11.11
N LEU A 47 -6.83 -0.28 -11.13
CA LEU A 47 -6.40 0.63 -12.19
C LEU A 47 -6.36 -0.07 -13.55
N LEU A 48 -5.77 -1.26 -13.64
CA LEU A 48 -5.71 -2.04 -14.88
C LEU A 48 -7.09 -2.49 -15.39
N ALA A 49 -8.11 -2.54 -14.53
CA ALA A 49 -9.48 -2.83 -14.93
C ALA A 49 -10.23 -1.61 -15.48
N LEU A 50 -9.68 -0.40 -15.36
CA LEU A 50 -10.28 0.80 -15.93
C LEU A 50 -10.03 0.83 -17.45
N PRO A 51 -11.08 0.98 -18.28
CA PRO A 51 -10.96 0.89 -19.74
C PRO A 51 -10.03 1.94 -20.36
N ASP A 52 -9.90 3.11 -19.72
CA ASP A 52 -9.07 4.22 -20.21
C ASP A 52 -7.71 4.33 -19.51
N TYR A 53 -7.42 3.45 -18.54
CA TYR A 53 -6.15 3.50 -17.84
C TYR A 53 -5.05 2.86 -18.69
N ARG A 54 -4.11 3.70 -19.13
CA ARG A 54 -2.85 3.24 -19.71
C ARG A 54 -1.75 3.39 -18.67
N PRO A 55 -1.15 2.29 -18.18
CA PRO A 55 -0.03 2.41 -17.28
C PRO A 55 1.10 3.20 -17.99
N PRO A 56 1.76 4.13 -17.30
CA PRO A 56 2.98 4.73 -17.81
C PRO A 56 4.03 3.62 -17.90
N VAL A 57 4.20 3.06 -19.09
CA VAL A 57 5.22 2.06 -19.37
C VAL A 57 6.55 2.78 -19.60
N GLY A 58 7.55 2.49 -18.76
CA GLY A 58 8.96 2.89 -18.92
C GLY A 58 9.47 3.75 -17.79
#